data_AF-A0A7R8WQ34-F1
#
_entry.id   AF-A0A7R8WQ34-F1
#
_cell.length_a   1.000
_cell.length_b   1.000
_cell.length_c   1.000
_cell.angle_alpha   90.00
_cell.angle_beta   90.00
_cell.angle_gamma   90.00
#
_symmetry.space_group_name_H-M   'P 1'
#
loop_
_entity.id
_entity.type
_entity.pdbx_description
1 polymer ?
#
loop_
_entity_poly.entity_id
_entity_poly.type
_entity_poly.pdbx_seq_one_letter_code
_entity_poly.pdbx_strand_id
1 'polypeptide(L)'
;MLNKLPCCPTANRVVPANETCMEAESHVGEDQLSTESIFGKLCTPFLASQDKAERLVKLSRDTTVESKRIIFQLQRAVTVDAEKNKGIIYDAEKRLLALRKTHLKGIAKELTSSDDVLRFLRNYKAGLQEFVEAAVFCEFLKSREFLTWEKLNASLVFEADVGNGFSTYRMFIPAEDYTMGLADVAGKILSVFSPS
;
A
#
# COMPACT_ATOMS: atom_id res chain seq x y z
N MET A 1 -20.34 -34.26 -10.35
CA MET A 1 -21.40 -33.23 -10.46
C MET A 1 -21.01 -32.29 -11.59
N LEU A 2 -21.50 -32.58 -12.80
CA LEU A 2 -21.29 -31.81 -14.03
C LEU A 2 -22.68 -31.50 -14.57
N ASN A 3 -23.16 -30.28 -14.32
CA ASN A 3 -24.48 -29.85 -14.81
C ASN A 3 -24.37 -29.42 -16.28
N LYS A 4 -24.92 -30.26 -17.14
CA LYS A 4 -25.23 -29.98 -18.54
C LYS A 4 -26.37 -28.95 -18.59
N LEU A 5 -26.17 -27.86 -19.32
CA LEU A 5 -27.23 -26.91 -19.72
C LEU A 5 -28.07 -27.54 -20.85
N PRO A 6 -29.40 -27.45 -20.82
CA PRO A 6 -30.25 -27.91 -21.92
C PRO A 6 -30.51 -26.80 -22.96
N CYS A 7 -30.58 -27.22 -24.22
CA CYS A 7 -30.95 -26.43 -25.40
C CYS A 7 -32.44 -26.00 -25.42
N CYS A 8 -32.66 -24.84 -26.06
CA CYS A 8 -33.85 -24.21 -26.71
C CYS A 8 -35.26 -24.83 -26.62
N PRO A 9 -36.29 -23.98 -26.80
CA PRO A 9 -36.94 -23.99 -28.12
C PRO A 9 -37.33 -22.63 -28.71
N THR A 10 -37.24 -22.62 -30.03
CA THR A 10 -37.69 -21.70 -31.07
C THR A 10 -39.14 -21.22 -30.89
N ALA A 11 -39.38 -19.92 -31.03
CA ALA A 11 -40.71 -19.37 -31.28
C ALA A 11 -40.70 -18.55 -32.58
N ASN A 12 -41.24 -19.17 -33.63
CA ASN A 12 -41.64 -18.54 -34.87
C ASN A 12 -42.59 -17.38 -34.59
N ARG A 13 -42.27 -16.18 -35.08
CA ARG A 13 -43.28 -15.13 -35.31
C ARG A 13 -43.16 -14.66 -36.75
N VAL A 14 -44.19 -15.00 -37.51
CA VAL A 14 -44.47 -14.55 -38.87
C VAL A 14 -44.58 -13.02 -38.87
N VAL A 15 -43.87 -12.35 -39.76
CA VAL A 15 -44.05 -10.93 -40.09
C VAL A 15 -44.69 -10.86 -41.48
N PRO A 16 -45.83 -10.20 -41.68
CA PRO A 16 -46.30 -9.89 -43.03
C PRO A 16 -45.55 -8.66 -43.56
N ALA A 17 -45.16 -8.75 -44.83
CA ALA A 17 -44.64 -7.64 -45.62
C ALA A 17 -45.81 -6.80 -46.15
N ASN A 18 -45.84 -5.51 -45.83
CA ASN A 18 -45.95 -4.37 -46.77
C ASN A 18 -46.32 -3.09 -46.02
N GLU A 19 -45.54 -2.03 -46.21
CA GLU A 19 -45.98 -0.69 -46.65
C GLU A 19 -44.89 0.35 -46.31
N THR A 20 -44.29 0.87 -47.38
CA THR A 20 -43.34 1.97 -47.41
C THR A 20 -44.00 3.26 -46.96
N CYS A 21 -43.38 4.03 -46.05
CA CYS A 21 -43.46 5.49 -46.10
C CYS A 21 -42.45 6.17 -45.15
N MET A 22 -41.67 7.07 -45.75
CA MET A 22 -40.95 8.20 -45.16
C MET A 22 -39.67 7.89 -44.39
N GLU A 23 -38.56 8.15 -45.08
CA GLU A 23 -37.26 8.50 -44.52
C GLU A 23 -37.44 9.56 -43.43
N ALA A 24 -37.36 9.12 -42.18
CA ALA A 24 -36.84 9.94 -41.12
C ALA A 24 -35.41 9.44 -40.89
N GLU A 25 -34.46 9.99 -41.65
CA GLU A 25 -33.08 10.01 -41.20
C GLU A 25 -33.05 10.79 -39.88
N SER A 26 -33.29 10.09 -38.77
CA SER A 26 -32.79 10.56 -37.49
C SER A 26 -31.28 10.51 -37.65
N HIS A 27 -30.69 11.66 -37.97
CA HIS A 27 -29.29 11.94 -37.75
C HIS A 27 -28.97 11.41 -36.35
N VAL A 28 -28.34 10.23 -36.30
CA VAL A 28 -27.59 9.81 -35.13
C VAL A 28 -26.47 10.85 -35.10
N GLY A 29 -26.63 11.85 -34.24
CA GLY A 29 -25.60 12.83 -34.00
C GLY A 29 -24.34 12.04 -33.70
N GLU A 30 -23.39 12.10 -34.63
CA GLU A 30 -22.02 11.78 -34.29
C GLU A 30 -21.67 12.78 -33.19
N ASP A 31 -21.75 12.35 -31.93
CA ASP A 31 -21.01 12.98 -30.85
C ASP A 31 -19.54 12.77 -31.23
N GLN A 32 -19.04 13.62 -32.14
CA GLN A 32 -17.64 13.76 -32.45
C GLN A 32 -17.02 14.35 -31.19
N LEU A 33 -16.74 13.46 -30.22
CA LEU A 33 -15.96 13.81 -29.06
C LEU A 33 -14.59 14.23 -29.59
N SER A 34 -14.37 15.54 -29.68
CA SER A 34 -13.12 16.12 -30.18
C SER A 34 -11.94 15.41 -29.52
N THR A 35 -10.87 15.19 -30.28
CA THR A 35 -9.62 14.60 -29.77
C THR A 35 -9.15 15.33 -28.51
N GLU A 36 -9.32 16.66 -28.45
CA GLU A 36 -9.04 17.49 -27.27
C GLU A 36 -9.90 17.10 -26.06
N SER A 37 -11.18 16.76 -26.27
CA SER A 37 -12.08 16.29 -25.21
C SER A 37 -11.70 14.88 -24.72
N ILE A 38 -11.28 13.99 -25.63
CA ILE A 38 -10.76 12.66 -25.28
C ILE A 38 -9.49 12.79 -24.43
N PHE A 39 -8.53 13.60 -24.88
CA PHE A 39 -7.29 13.84 -24.13
C PHE A 39 -7.56 14.53 -22.79
N GLY A 40 -8.49 15.49 -22.72
CA GLY A 40 -8.89 16.12 -21.46
C GLY A 40 -9.46 15.11 -20.45
N LYS A 41 -10.34 14.22 -20.90
CA LYS A 41 -10.91 13.14 -20.07
C LYS A 41 -9.87 12.13 -19.59
N LEU A 42 -8.82 11.88 -20.35
CA LEU A 42 -7.72 10.98 -19.95
C LEU A 42 -6.66 11.67 -19.09
N CYS A 43 -6.39 12.95 -19.35
CA CYS A 43 -5.34 13.72 -18.68
C CYS A 43 -5.65 13.92 -17.19
N THR A 44 -6.89 14.28 -16.85
CA THR A 44 -7.29 14.53 -15.46
C THR A 44 -7.08 13.35 -14.50
N PRO A 45 -7.53 12.10 -14.77
CA PRO A 45 -7.24 10.96 -13.89
C PRO A 45 -5.76 10.55 -13.92
N PHE A 46 -5.06 10.77 -15.03
CA PHE A 46 -3.63 10.51 -15.13
C PHE A 46 -2.83 11.44 -14.20
N LEU A 47 -3.07 12.75 -14.28
CA LEU A 47 -2.42 13.75 -13.42
C LEU A 47 -2.72 13.49 -11.94
N ALA A 48 -3.98 13.20 -11.59
CA ALA A 48 -4.34 12.85 -10.21
C ALA A 48 -3.60 11.59 -9.70
N SER A 49 -3.39 10.61 -10.58
CA SER A 49 -2.60 9.40 -10.26
C SER A 49 -1.11 9.73 -10.07
N GLN A 50 -0.57 10.66 -10.85
CA GLN A 50 0.81 11.13 -10.72
C GLN A 50 1.01 11.91 -9.42
N ASP A 51 0.11 12.82 -9.09
CA ASP A 51 0.14 13.58 -7.83
C ASP A 51 0.11 12.64 -6.62
N LYS A 52 -0.75 11.60 -6.65
CA LYS A 52 -0.79 10.56 -5.62
C LYS A 52 0.54 9.82 -5.52
N ALA A 53 1.11 9.41 -6.66
CA ALA A 53 2.41 8.74 -6.69
C ALA A 53 3.53 9.60 -6.09
N GLU A 54 3.56 10.90 -6.37
CA GLU A 54 4.54 11.83 -5.80
C GLU A 54 4.40 11.97 -4.29
N ARG A 55 3.16 12.08 -3.77
CA ARG A 55 2.91 12.12 -2.32
C ARG A 55 3.37 10.84 -1.63
N LEU A 56 3.09 9.68 -2.23
CA LEU A 56 3.56 8.38 -1.72
C LEU A 56 5.09 8.27 -1.71
N VAL A 57 5.77 8.72 -2.77
CA VAL A 57 7.24 8.71 -2.84
C VAL A 57 7.86 9.61 -1.77
N LYS A 58 7.27 10.79 -1.50
CA LYS A 58 7.74 11.67 -0.42
C LYS A 58 7.63 10.98 0.95
N LEU A 59 6.45 10.45 1.28
CA LEU A 59 6.22 9.71 2.52
C LEU A 59 7.13 8.48 2.65
N SER A 60 7.35 7.75 1.56
CA SER A 60 8.25 6.61 1.48
C SER A 60 9.69 7.00 1.82
N ARG A 61 10.19 8.07 1.19
CA ARG A 61 11.56 8.57 1.42
C ARG A 61 11.75 9.00 2.87
N ASP A 62 10.79 9.72 3.44
CA ASP A 62 10.86 10.16 4.83
C ASP A 62 10.81 8.95 5.79
N THR A 63 10.03 7.92 5.44
CA THR A 63 10.00 6.65 6.17
C THR A 63 11.32 5.91 6.11
N THR A 64 11.95 5.81 4.93
CA THR A 64 13.28 5.22 4.78
C THR A 64 14.32 5.95 5.62
N VAL A 65 14.37 7.28 5.54
CA VAL A 65 15.37 8.08 6.27
C VAL A 65 15.22 7.87 7.78
N GLU A 66 13.99 7.94 8.30
CA GLU A 66 13.77 7.79 9.74
C GLU A 66 14.00 6.34 10.20
N SER A 67 13.59 5.34 9.42
CA SER A 67 13.85 3.93 9.73
C SER A 67 15.35 3.64 9.78
N LYS A 68 16.14 4.15 8.84
CA LYS A 68 17.62 4.03 8.88
C LYS A 68 18.21 4.63 10.13
N ARG A 69 17.76 5.83 10.52
CA ARG A 69 18.23 6.48 11.74
C ARG A 69 17.92 5.64 12.99
N ILE A 70 16.75 5.03 13.04
CA ILE A 70 16.37 4.10 14.12
C ILE A 70 17.26 2.87 14.11
N ILE A 71 17.52 2.27 12.94
CA ILE A 71 18.38 1.10 12.83
C ILE A 71 19.81 1.41 13.29
N PHE A 72 20.39 2.53 12.85
CA PHE A 72 21.72 2.95 13.32
C PHE A 72 21.74 3.20 14.84
N GLN A 73 20.67 3.76 15.39
CA GLN A 73 20.53 3.90 16.84
C GLN A 73 20.50 2.53 17.55
N LEU A 74 19.75 1.57 17.03
CA LEU A 74 19.65 0.21 17.56
C LEU A 74 20.97 -0.57 17.44
N GLN A 75 21.70 -0.42 16.33
CA GLN A 75 23.03 -1.04 16.15
C GLN A 75 24.02 -0.57 17.22
N ARG A 76 24.00 0.72 17.55
CA ARG A 76 24.82 1.29 18.64
C ARG A 76 24.39 0.75 20.01
N ALA A 77 23.12 0.38 20.18
CA ALA A 77 22.63 -0.17 21.43
C ALA A 77 23.27 -1.53 21.75
N VAL A 78 23.67 -2.30 20.73
CA VAL A 78 24.27 -3.63 20.93
C VAL A 78 25.71 -3.57 21.42
N THR A 79 26.41 -2.45 21.21
CA THR A 79 27.83 -2.29 21.62
C THR A 79 28.01 -1.58 22.96
N VAL A 80 26.93 -1.14 23.61
CA VAL A 80 26.97 -0.39 24.88
C VAL A 80 26.51 -1.23 26.07
N ASP A 81 26.82 -0.76 27.29
CA ASP A 81 26.41 -1.40 28.55
C ASP A 81 24.90 -1.69 28.61
N ALA A 82 24.55 -2.81 29.27
CA ALA A 82 23.17 -3.33 29.32
C ALA A 82 22.12 -2.33 29.83
N GLU A 83 22.48 -1.44 30.77
CA GLU A 83 21.55 -0.43 31.30
C GLU A 83 21.29 0.72 30.31
N LYS A 84 22.31 1.15 29.54
CA LYS A 84 22.14 2.17 28.49
C LYS A 84 21.39 1.60 27.28
N ASN A 85 21.57 0.31 27.00
CA ASN A 85 20.88 -0.38 25.92
C ASN A 85 19.34 -0.28 26.05
N LYS A 86 18.80 -0.51 27.26
CA LYS A 86 17.34 -0.44 27.51
C LYS A 86 16.75 0.93 27.16
N GLY A 87 17.42 2.02 27.54
CA GLY A 87 16.96 3.38 27.22
C GLY A 87 16.96 3.66 25.72
N ILE A 88 18.00 3.20 25.01
CA ILE A 88 18.10 3.37 23.55
C ILE A 88 17.00 2.60 22.81
N ILE A 89 16.70 1.37 23.24
CA ILE A 89 15.62 0.56 22.67
C ILE A 89 14.27 1.23 22.90
N TYR A 90 14.01 1.74 24.11
CA TYR A 90 12.76 2.45 24.42
C TYR A 90 12.57 3.70 23.55
N ASP A 91 13.63 4.51 23.38
CA ASP A 91 13.59 5.68 22.51
C ASP A 91 13.35 5.30 21.03
N ALA A 92 13.98 4.22 20.56
CA ALA A 92 13.75 3.69 19.22
C ALA A 92 12.30 3.22 19.02
N GLU A 93 11.70 2.52 19.99
CA GLU A 93 10.31 2.08 19.97
C GLU A 93 9.35 3.29 19.90
N LYS A 94 9.62 4.34 20.67
CA LYS A 94 8.84 5.60 20.62
C LYS A 94 8.92 6.25 19.25
N ARG A 95 10.10 6.27 18.62
CA ARG A 95 10.28 6.81 17.26
C ARG A 95 9.57 5.96 16.22
N LEU A 96 9.63 4.64 16.32
CA LEU A 96 8.86 3.72 15.46
C LEU A 96 7.35 3.94 15.58
N LEU A 97 6.86 4.13 16.80
CA LEU A 97 5.45 4.42 17.06
C LEU A 97 5.04 5.76 16.42
N ALA A 98 5.87 6.78 16.55
CA ALA A 98 5.64 8.07 15.91
C ALA A 98 5.62 7.94 14.39
N LEU A 99 6.63 7.28 13.82
CA LEU A 99 6.75 7.02 12.38
C LEU A 99 5.53 6.29 11.81
N ARG A 100 5.02 5.28 12.55
CA ARG A 100 3.80 4.56 12.21
C ARG A 100 2.57 5.48 12.21
N LYS A 101 2.43 6.32 13.24
CA LYS A 101 1.29 7.25 13.38
C LYS A 101 1.32 8.43 12.40
N THR A 102 2.48 8.81 11.89
CA THR A 102 2.64 9.94 10.97
C THR A 102 2.71 9.47 9.53
N HIS A 103 3.82 8.82 9.13
CA HIS A 103 4.11 8.54 7.73
C HIS A 103 3.34 7.33 7.21
N LEU A 104 3.31 6.21 7.95
CA LEU A 104 2.56 5.03 7.52
C LEU A 104 1.05 5.28 7.51
N LYS A 105 0.54 6.02 8.49
CA LYS A 105 -0.85 6.51 8.46
C LYS A 105 -1.09 7.41 7.24
N GLY A 106 -0.14 8.27 6.89
CA GLY A 106 -0.21 9.10 5.68
C GLY A 106 -0.30 8.24 4.40
N ILE A 107 0.53 7.21 4.28
CA ILE A 107 0.49 6.26 3.17
C ILE A 107 -0.87 5.56 3.13
N ALA A 108 -1.36 5.05 4.26
CA ALA A 108 -2.67 4.41 4.35
C ALA A 108 -3.83 5.33 3.98
N LYS A 109 -3.70 6.65 4.19
CA LYS A 109 -4.71 7.65 3.78
C LYS A 109 -4.74 7.88 2.26
N GLU A 110 -3.59 7.80 1.59
CA GLU A 110 -3.49 7.95 0.13
C GLU A 110 -3.99 6.70 -0.62
N LEU A 111 -3.91 5.54 0.03
CA LEU A 111 -4.41 4.26 -0.46
C LEU A 111 -5.90 4.11 -0.11
N THR A 112 -6.76 4.80 -0.86
CA THR A 112 -8.20 4.84 -0.59
C THR A 112 -8.95 3.62 -1.12
N SER A 113 -8.44 2.94 -2.15
CA SER A 113 -9.01 1.71 -2.71
C SER A 113 -8.11 0.49 -2.50
N SER A 114 -8.69 -0.70 -2.51
CA SER A 114 -7.93 -1.97 -2.44
C SER A 114 -6.91 -2.09 -3.58
N ASP A 115 -7.27 -1.60 -4.76
CA ASP A 115 -6.45 -1.71 -5.96
C ASP A 115 -5.26 -0.73 -5.94
N ASP A 116 -5.38 0.38 -5.20
CA ASP A 116 -4.30 1.35 -5.03
C ASP A 116 -3.07 0.72 -4.36
N VAL A 117 -3.28 -0.24 -3.45
CA VAL A 117 -2.19 -0.89 -2.70
C VAL A 117 -1.18 -1.51 -3.65
N LEU A 118 -1.65 -2.36 -4.57
CA LEU A 118 -0.79 -3.05 -5.54
C LEU A 118 -0.31 -2.10 -6.63
N ARG A 119 -1.18 -1.20 -7.11
CA ARG A 119 -0.86 -0.24 -8.17
C ARG A 119 0.29 0.68 -7.81
N PHE A 120 0.31 1.17 -6.58
CA PHE A 120 1.33 2.12 -6.11
C PHE A 120 2.38 1.48 -5.21
N LEU A 121 2.38 0.15 -5.03
CA LEU A 121 3.31 -0.55 -4.14
C LEU A 121 4.77 -0.11 -4.36
N ARG A 122 5.20 -0.03 -5.62
CA ARG A 122 6.55 0.40 -6.00
C ARG A 122 6.94 1.79 -5.47
N ASN A 123 5.98 2.68 -5.26
CA ASN A 123 6.22 4.05 -4.82
C ASN A 123 6.61 4.11 -3.33
N TYR A 124 6.16 3.13 -2.53
CA TYR A 124 6.40 3.09 -1.09
C TYR A 124 7.07 1.81 -0.57
N LYS A 125 7.36 0.85 -1.46
CA LYS A 125 8.04 -0.43 -1.17
C LYS A 125 9.33 -0.25 -0.36
N ALA A 126 10.21 0.66 -0.80
CA ALA A 126 11.48 0.91 -0.13
C ALA A 126 11.32 1.42 1.32
N GLY A 127 10.38 2.34 1.56
CA GLY A 127 10.08 2.83 2.90
C GLY A 127 9.52 1.73 3.80
N LEU A 128 8.69 0.84 3.24
CA LEU A 128 8.13 -0.30 3.96
C LEU A 128 9.18 -1.32 4.40
N GLN A 129 10.08 -1.71 3.51
CA GLN A 129 11.12 -2.71 3.82
C GLN A 129 12.03 -2.24 4.96
N GLU A 130 12.46 -0.98 4.89
CA GLU A 130 13.30 -0.35 5.92
C GLU A 130 12.55 -0.21 7.25
N PHE A 131 11.25 0.08 7.21
CA PHE A 131 10.41 0.10 8.41
C PHE A 131 10.26 -1.29 9.04
N VAL A 132 10.02 -2.32 8.22
CA VAL A 132 9.97 -3.73 8.69
C VAL A 132 11.27 -4.07 9.37
N GLU A 133 12.40 -3.77 8.73
CA GLU A 133 13.72 -4.04 9.27
C GLU A 133 13.89 -3.37 10.65
N ALA A 134 13.58 -2.07 10.74
CA ALA A 134 13.68 -1.33 11.99
C ALA A 134 12.76 -1.89 13.10
N ALA A 135 11.52 -2.23 12.76
CA ALA A 135 10.53 -2.75 13.72
C ALA A 135 10.90 -4.14 14.23
N VAL A 136 11.27 -5.05 13.33
CA VAL A 136 11.66 -6.42 13.66
C VAL A 136 12.97 -6.41 14.46
N PHE A 137 13.95 -5.57 14.08
CA PHE A 137 15.20 -5.47 14.82
C PHE A 137 15.00 -4.89 16.22
N CYS A 138 14.14 -3.88 16.37
CA CYS A 138 13.78 -3.32 17.68
C CYS A 138 13.14 -4.39 18.59
N GLU A 139 12.18 -5.15 18.07
CA GLU A 139 11.50 -6.19 18.84
C GLU A 139 12.47 -7.32 19.24
N PHE A 140 13.36 -7.72 18.32
CA PHE A 140 14.40 -8.71 18.59
C PHE A 140 15.35 -8.27 19.70
N LEU A 141 15.78 -7.01 19.72
CA LEU A 141 16.64 -6.50 20.78
C LEU A 141 15.93 -6.40 22.13
N LYS A 142 14.61 -6.17 22.13
CA LYS A 142 13.77 -6.06 23.34
C LYS A 142 13.43 -7.42 23.96
N SER A 143 12.95 -8.36 23.15
CA SER A 143 12.33 -9.62 23.61
C SER A 143 13.13 -10.87 23.25
N ARG A 144 14.13 -10.75 22.36
CA ARG A 144 14.82 -11.88 21.70
C ARG A 144 13.91 -12.72 20.80
N GLU A 145 12.74 -12.21 20.45
CA GLU A 145 11.81 -12.81 19.48
C GLU A 145 11.65 -11.94 18.24
N PHE A 146 11.29 -12.56 17.11
CA PHE A 146 10.97 -11.83 15.89
C PHE A 146 9.50 -11.38 15.87
N LEU A 147 9.28 -10.14 15.44
CA LEU A 147 7.94 -9.62 15.22
C LEU A 147 7.33 -10.28 13.98
N THR A 148 6.37 -11.18 14.18
CA THR A 148 5.68 -11.92 13.11
C THR A 148 4.93 -10.99 12.15
N TRP A 149 4.84 -11.40 10.88
CA TRP A 149 4.13 -10.70 9.82
C TRP A 149 2.68 -10.36 10.18
N GLU A 150 1.95 -11.28 10.80
CA GLU A 150 0.56 -11.11 11.21
C GLU A 150 0.42 -10.01 12.27
N LYS A 151 1.27 -10.04 13.32
CA LYS A 151 1.31 -9.01 14.36
C LYS A 151 1.63 -7.63 13.78
N LEU A 152 2.58 -7.57 12.85
CA LEU A 152 2.96 -6.31 12.21
C LEU A 152 1.80 -5.74 11.38
N ASN A 153 1.18 -6.55 10.51
CA ASN A 153 0.05 -6.12 9.69
C ASN A 153 -1.20 -5.78 10.53
N ALA A 154 -1.45 -6.49 11.63
CA ALA A 154 -2.52 -6.15 12.58
C ALA A 154 -2.33 -4.76 13.19
N SER A 155 -1.08 -4.30 13.33
CA SER A 155 -0.77 -2.95 13.84
C SER A 155 -0.92 -1.82 12.83
N LEU A 156 -1.18 -2.13 11.55
CA LEU A 156 -1.29 -1.17 10.43
C LEU A 156 -2.75 -0.81 10.10
N VAL A 157 -3.58 -0.79 11.14
CA VAL A 157 -4.94 -0.29 11.11
C VAL A 157 -4.96 1.05 11.84
N PHE A 158 -5.45 2.09 11.15
CA PHE A 158 -5.42 3.46 11.63
C PHE A 158 -6.81 4.05 11.66
N GLU A 159 -7.19 4.65 12.78
CA GLU A 159 -8.42 5.42 12.88
C GLU A 159 -8.11 6.91 12.81
N ALA A 160 -8.93 7.67 12.10
CA ALA A 160 -8.90 9.12 12.14
C ALA A 160 -10.31 9.68 12.31
N ASP A 161 -10.44 10.65 13.19
CA ASP A 161 -11.63 11.49 13.28
C ASP A 161 -11.65 12.44 12.09
N VAL A 162 -12.76 12.44 11.35
CA VAL A 162 -12.97 13.26 10.15
C VAL A 162 -14.15 14.21 10.35
N GLY A 163 -14.43 14.62 11.59
CA GLY A 163 -15.43 15.64 11.96
C GLY A 163 -16.89 15.18 11.85
N ASN A 164 -17.20 14.27 10.91
CA ASN A 164 -18.49 13.62 10.73
C ASN A 164 -18.47 12.13 11.15
N GLY A 165 -17.42 11.68 11.85
CA GLY A 165 -17.25 10.30 12.31
C GLY A 165 -15.80 9.80 12.19
N PHE A 166 -15.60 8.52 12.49
CA PHE A 166 -14.30 7.86 12.37
C PHE A 166 -14.14 7.16 11.01
N SER A 167 -13.04 7.44 10.32
CA SER A 167 -12.61 6.68 9.15
C SER A 167 -11.47 5.75 9.52
N THR A 168 -11.57 4.49 9.11
CA THR A 168 -10.53 3.48 9.29
C THR A 168 -9.72 3.35 8.00
N TYR A 169 -8.43 3.61 8.07
CA TYR A 169 -7.46 3.40 7.01
C TYR A 169 -6.65 2.16 7.31
N ARG A 170 -6.40 1.33 6.30
CA ARG A 170 -5.62 0.11 6.44
C ARG A 170 -4.57 0.08 5.36
N MET A 171 -3.37 -0.36 5.72
CA MET A 171 -2.38 -0.76 4.75
C MET A 171 -1.93 -2.18 5.04
N PHE A 172 -1.32 -2.81 4.05
CA PHE A 172 -0.87 -4.18 4.14
C PHE A 172 0.56 -4.25 3.62
N ILE A 173 1.41 -4.95 4.36
CA ILE A 173 2.76 -5.29 3.95
C ILE A 173 2.70 -6.65 3.25
N PRO A 174 3.02 -6.72 1.95
CA PRO A 174 3.15 -7.99 1.24
C PRO A 174 4.19 -8.90 1.90
N ALA A 175 3.98 -10.22 1.81
CA ALA A 175 4.90 -11.19 2.40
C ALA A 175 6.33 -11.08 1.84
N GLU A 176 6.47 -10.73 0.56
CA GLU A 176 7.77 -10.48 -0.08
C GLU A 176 8.53 -9.35 0.62
N ASP A 177 7.87 -8.22 0.84
CA ASP A 177 8.47 -7.04 1.47
C ASP A 177 8.84 -7.26 2.94
N TYR A 178 8.00 -8.01 3.65
CA TYR A 178 8.32 -8.43 5.01
C TYR A 178 9.56 -9.33 5.04
N THR A 179 9.63 -10.30 4.12
CA THR A 179 10.74 -11.24 4.05
C THR A 179 12.05 -10.53 3.68
N MET A 180 12.00 -9.55 2.77
CA MET A 180 13.16 -8.73 2.42
C MET A 180 13.68 -7.95 3.64
N GLY A 181 12.80 -7.25 4.37
CA GLY A 181 13.21 -6.53 5.58
C GLY A 181 13.75 -7.48 6.66
N LEU A 182 13.16 -8.66 6.84
CA LEU A 182 13.63 -9.68 7.77
C LEU A 182 15.03 -10.22 7.39
N ALA A 183 15.30 -10.42 6.11
CA ALA A 183 16.60 -10.86 5.62
C ALA A 183 17.70 -9.85 5.96
N ASP A 184 17.42 -8.56 5.83
CA ASP A 184 18.35 -7.49 6.21
C ASP A 184 18.62 -7.49 7.73
N VAL A 185 17.60 -7.71 8.56
CA VAL A 185 17.78 -7.88 10.02
C VAL A 185 18.70 -9.06 10.32
N ALA A 186 18.50 -10.20 9.66
CA ALA A 186 19.35 -11.38 9.86
C ALA A 186 20.81 -11.07 9.53
N GLY A 187 21.08 -10.35 8.44
CA GLY A 187 22.41 -9.88 8.09
C GLY A 187 23.03 -8.97 9.17
N LYS A 188 22.23 -8.05 9.73
CA LYS A 188 22.68 -7.18 10.84
C LYS A 188 22.98 -7.97 12.11
N ILE A 189 22.14 -8.92 12.49
CA ILE A 189 22.38 -9.79 13.65
C ILE A 189 23.70 -10.57 13.44
N LEU A 190 23.88 -11.22 12.29
CA LEU A 190 25.12 -11.96 11.99
C LEU A 190 26.35 -11.06 12.09
N SER A 191 26.30 -9.84 11.55
CA SER A 191 27.42 -8.90 11.61
C SER A 191 27.78 -8.46 13.05
N VAL A 192 26.81 -8.46 13.96
CA VAL A 192 26.97 -8.02 15.34
C VAL A 192 27.43 -9.15 16.25
N PHE A 193 27.06 -10.40 15.95
CA PHE A 193 27.37 -11.57 16.79
C PHE A 193 28.49 -12.45 16.24
N SER A 194 29.02 -12.17 15.03
CA SER A 194 30.19 -12.88 14.53
C SER A 194 31.45 -12.33 15.24
N PRO A 195 32.19 -13.16 16.00
CA PRO A 195 33.45 -12.73 16.60
C PRO A 195 34.45 -12.40 15.49
N SER A 196 35.12 -11.25 15.61
CA SER A 196 36.28 -10.86 14.81
C SER A 196 37.52 -11.63 15.22
#